data_AF-A0AAE7BVA1-F1
#
_entry.id   AF-A0AAE7BVA1-F1
#
_cell.length_a   1.000
_cell.length_b   1.000
_cell.length_c   1.000
_cell.angle_alpha   90.00
_cell.angle_beta   90.00
_cell.angle_gamma   90.00
#
_symmetry.space_group_name_H-M   'P 1'
#
loop_
_entity.id
_entity.type
_entity.pdbx_description
1 polymer ?
#
loop_
_entity_poly.entity_id
_entity_poly.type
_entity_poly.pdbx_seq_one_letter_code
_entity_poly.pdbx_strand_id
1 'polypeptide(L)'
;MSKDKIDVSIKFDETTFRGLIKSVGDDIYKNWSWVWSLIITLILFVLLFCSSDNLSKDILNLANTLAGVLLGASAGIFGIVIAALTLTLTLFHQSLLPLMLKEKVLQMFLLPFWFAVVLWAISIVICIFIYVFIILQFDLLLLSSFFLEVFIFLFATFYTVGLTGLVIRLALQRAQISE
;
A
#
# COMPACT_ATOMS: atom_id res chain seq x y z
N MET A 1 -19.46 15.08 -41.26
CA MET A 1 -19.51 14.46 -39.92
C MET A 1 -18.65 13.20 -39.97
N SER A 2 -17.32 13.35 -39.88
CA SER A 2 -16.38 12.22 -39.94
C SER A 2 -16.42 11.47 -38.61
N LYS A 3 -16.86 10.21 -38.65
CA LYS A 3 -16.61 9.26 -37.57
C LYS A 3 -15.17 8.81 -37.71
N ASP A 4 -14.24 9.57 -37.16
CA ASP A 4 -12.89 9.08 -36.94
C ASP A 4 -12.98 7.96 -35.89
N LYS A 5 -12.90 6.72 -36.37
CA LYS A 5 -12.61 5.57 -35.53
C LYS A 5 -11.24 5.80 -34.94
N ILE A 6 -11.21 6.27 -33.70
CA ILE A 6 -10.00 6.36 -32.90
C ILE A 6 -9.63 4.93 -32.55
N ASP A 7 -8.75 4.31 -33.34
CA ASP A 7 -8.11 3.04 -33.01
C ASP A 7 -7.12 3.28 -31.86
N VAL A 8 -7.64 3.28 -30.64
CA VAL A 8 -6.84 3.25 -29.43
C VAL A 8 -6.33 1.82 -29.26
N SER A 9 -5.24 1.46 -29.94
CA SER A 9 -4.53 0.22 -29.64
C SER A 9 -3.75 0.40 -28.34
N ILE A 10 -4.43 0.29 -27.20
CA ILE A 10 -3.72 0.14 -25.91
C ILE A 10 -2.93 -1.17 -26.01
N LYS A 11 -1.60 -1.09 -26.04
CA LYS A 11 -0.78 -2.28 -25.87
C LYS A 11 -1.02 -2.79 -24.45
N PHE A 12 -1.53 -4.02 -24.36
CA PHE A 12 -1.84 -4.72 -23.10
C PHE A 12 -0.63 -4.73 -22.12
N ASP A 13 0.59 -4.61 -22.64
CA ASP A 13 1.80 -4.48 -21.81
C ASP A 13 1.80 -3.22 -20.91
N GLU A 14 1.15 -2.13 -21.33
CA GLU A 14 1.08 -0.88 -20.54
C GLU A 14 0.10 -0.94 -19.37
N THR A 15 -0.80 -1.94 -19.32
CA THR A 15 -1.74 -2.12 -18.19
C THR A 15 -1.20 -3.04 -17.09
N THR A 16 -0.04 -3.67 -17.32
CA THR A 16 0.64 -4.50 -16.31
C THR A 16 1.36 -3.65 -15.27
N PHE A 17 1.58 -4.18 -14.07
CA PHE A 17 2.30 -3.47 -12.99
C PHE A 17 3.64 -2.88 -13.43
N ARG A 18 4.41 -3.61 -14.25
CA ARG A 18 5.66 -3.14 -14.83
C ARG A 18 5.45 -2.01 -15.86
N GLY A 19 4.40 -2.11 -16.67
CA GLY A 19 4.01 -1.05 -17.62
C GLY A 19 3.61 0.24 -16.92
N LEU A 20 2.88 0.14 -15.81
CA LEU A 20 2.44 1.27 -14.99
C LEU A 20 3.61 1.96 -14.28
N ILE A 21 4.57 1.22 -13.71
CA ILE A 21 5.76 1.82 -13.08
C ILE A 21 6.57 2.62 -14.12
N LYS A 22 6.71 2.07 -15.34
CA LYS A 22 7.45 2.73 -16.42
C LYS A 22 6.79 4.04 -16.89
N SER A 23 5.47 4.21 -16.71
CA SER A 23 4.76 5.40 -17.15
C SER A 23 4.71 6.52 -16.10
N VAL A 24 4.86 6.21 -14.80
CA VAL A 24 4.73 7.19 -13.70
C VAL A 24 6.08 7.77 -13.24
N GLY A 25 7.19 7.07 -13.45
CA GLY A 25 8.54 7.56 -13.06
C GLY A 25 8.81 7.52 -11.54
N ASP A 26 9.86 8.21 -11.09
CA ASP A 26 10.42 8.10 -9.72
C ASP A 26 9.65 8.87 -8.62
N ASP A 27 8.63 9.65 -8.97
CA ASP A 27 7.91 10.49 -8.01
C ASP A 27 7.12 9.69 -6.95
N ILE A 28 6.90 8.38 -7.17
CA ILE A 28 6.29 7.46 -6.20
C ILE A 28 7.18 7.32 -4.95
N TYR A 29 8.50 7.43 -5.09
CA TYR A 29 9.47 7.24 -4.01
C TYR A 29 9.68 8.47 -3.15
N LYS A 30 9.19 9.64 -3.57
CA LYS A 30 9.29 10.90 -2.80
C LYS A 30 8.17 11.01 -1.76
N ASN A 31 7.84 9.89 -1.12
CA ASN A 31 6.75 9.82 -0.16
C ASN A 31 7.27 9.93 1.28
N TRP A 32 6.81 10.95 2.00
CA TRP A 32 7.15 11.19 3.40
C TRP A 32 6.73 10.03 4.32
N SER A 33 5.83 9.16 3.88
CA SER A 33 5.45 7.94 4.60
C SER A 33 6.63 7.07 5.00
N TRP A 34 7.69 6.98 4.17
CA TRP A 34 8.89 6.21 4.50
C TRP A 34 9.64 6.81 5.68
N VAL A 35 9.78 8.14 5.71
CA VAL A 35 10.50 8.84 6.78
C VAL A 35 9.79 8.63 8.11
N TRP A 36 8.46 8.81 8.12
CA TRP A 36 7.66 8.63 9.34
C TRP A 36 7.63 7.18 9.81
N SER A 37 7.51 6.20 8.91
CA SER A 37 7.55 4.78 9.30
C SER A 37 8.91 4.42 9.90
N LEU A 38 10.01 4.87 9.29
CA LEU A 38 11.36 4.60 9.78
C LEU A 38 11.58 5.21 11.16
N ILE A 39 11.22 6.49 11.37
CA ILE A 39 11.36 7.17 12.66
C ILE A 39 10.61 6.40 13.76
N ILE A 40 9.35 6.04 13.52
CA ILE A 40 8.53 5.36 14.54
C ILE A 40 9.06 3.95 14.83
N THR A 41 9.44 3.18 13.80
CA THR A 41 10.02 1.86 14.00
C THR A 41 11.34 1.94 14.77
N LEU A 42 12.18 2.94 14.48
CA LEU A 42 13.46 3.14 15.19
C LEU A 42 13.24 3.55 16.64
N ILE A 43 12.27 4.42 16.92
CA ILE A 43 11.87 4.76 18.29
C ILE A 43 11.41 3.50 19.04
N LEU A 44 10.55 2.68 18.44
CA LEU A 44 10.12 1.41 19.04
C LEU A 44 11.29 0.45 19.30
N PHE A 45 12.22 0.34 18.35
CA PHE A 45 13.42 -0.47 18.49
C PHE A 45 14.28 0.00 19.67
N VAL A 46 14.56 1.30 19.76
CA VAL A 46 15.36 1.88 20.85
C VAL A 46 14.67 1.70 22.20
N LEU A 47 13.35 1.93 22.28
CA LEU A 47 12.59 1.73 23.52
C LEU A 47 12.67 0.29 24.02
N LEU A 48 12.53 -0.69 23.12
CA LEU A 48 12.63 -2.12 23.46
C LEU A 48 14.06 -2.50 23.85
N PHE A 49 15.07 -1.94 23.18
CA PHE A 49 16.48 -2.23 23.47
C PHE A 49 16.95 -1.62 24.79
N CYS A 50 16.49 -0.42 25.14
CA CYS A 50 16.88 0.24 26.39
C CYS A 50 16.10 -0.25 27.62
N SER A 51 14.91 -0.82 27.45
CA SER A 51 14.04 -1.20 28.58
C SER A 51 14.14 -2.67 28.99
N SER A 52 14.78 -3.53 28.18
CA SER A 52 14.74 -4.99 28.37
C SER A 52 16.12 -5.60 28.65
N ASP A 53 16.22 -6.35 29.75
CA ASP A 53 17.37 -7.22 30.06
C ASP A 53 17.35 -8.52 29.22
N ASN A 54 16.21 -8.90 28.63
CA ASN A 54 16.05 -10.12 27.82
C ASN A 54 15.16 -9.86 26.58
N LEU A 55 15.76 -9.16 25.62
CA LEU A 55 15.09 -8.67 24.42
C LEU A 55 14.39 -9.77 23.58
N SER A 56 14.95 -10.99 23.53
CA SER A 56 14.34 -12.11 22.80
C SER A 56 13.00 -12.56 23.40
N LYS A 57 12.91 -12.64 24.74
CA LYS A 57 11.69 -13.05 25.43
C LYS A 57 10.59 -12.00 25.31
N ASP A 58 10.94 -10.74 25.45
CA ASP A 58 9.97 -9.65 25.35
C ASP A 58 9.45 -9.51 23.93
N ILE A 59 10.30 -9.65 22.91
CA ILE A 59 9.85 -9.67 21.51
C ILE A 59 8.98 -10.88 21.23
N LEU A 60 9.30 -12.06 21.77
CA LEU A 60 8.45 -13.24 21.60
C LEU A 60 7.07 -13.04 22.21
N ASN A 61 6.98 -12.45 23.40
CA ASN A 61 5.70 -12.11 24.03
C ASN A 61 4.93 -11.05 23.24
N LEU A 62 5.64 -10.01 22.78
CA LEU A 62 5.07 -8.92 22.00
C LEU A 62 4.56 -9.42 20.65
N ALA A 63 5.35 -10.22 19.93
CA ALA A 63 5.00 -10.82 18.65
C ALA A 63 3.81 -11.77 18.78
N ASN A 64 3.75 -12.61 19.82
CA ASN A 64 2.58 -13.47 20.07
C ASN A 64 1.29 -12.66 20.27
N THR A 65 1.38 -11.49 20.91
CA THR A 65 0.22 -10.65 21.19
C THR A 65 -0.18 -9.82 19.97
N LEU A 66 0.79 -9.24 19.27
CA LEU A 66 0.55 -8.29 18.18
C LEU A 66 0.40 -8.96 16.81
N ALA A 67 1.01 -10.11 16.54
CA ALA A 67 0.95 -10.73 15.22
C ALA A 67 -0.50 -11.00 14.77
N GLY A 68 -1.37 -11.45 15.69
CA GLY A 68 -2.78 -11.68 15.38
C GLY A 68 -3.56 -10.40 15.12
N VAL A 69 -3.29 -9.36 15.91
CA VAL A 69 -3.91 -8.04 15.76
C VAL A 69 -3.47 -7.40 14.44
N LEU A 70 -2.17 -7.46 14.12
CA LEU A 70 -1.58 -6.92 12.90
C LEU A 70 -2.08 -7.68 11.66
N LEU A 71 -2.16 -9.01 11.72
CA LEU A 71 -2.70 -9.82 10.64
C LEU A 71 -4.17 -9.46 10.35
N GLY A 72 -4.99 -9.39 11.40
CA GLY A 72 -6.40 -9.03 11.29
C GLY A 72 -6.61 -7.60 10.77
N ALA A 73 -5.86 -6.63 11.30
CA ALA A 73 -5.90 -5.25 10.84
C ALA A 73 -5.46 -5.11 9.38
N SER A 74 -4.38 -5.78 8.98
CA SER A 74 -3.85 -5.76 7.63
C SER A 74 -4.81 -6.38 6.62
N ALA A 75 -5.42 -7.52 6.95
CA ALA A 75 -6.45 -8.15 6.11
C ALA A 75 -7.70 -7.26 5.99
N GLY A 76 -8.12 -6.61 7.08
CA GLY A 76 -9.22 -5.66 7.07
C GLY A 76 -8.96 -4.46 6.15
N ILE A 77 -7.80 -3.81 6.31
CA ILE A 77 -7.44 -2.65 5.49
C ILE A 77 -7.20 -3.05 4.03
N PHE A 78 -6.59 -4.21 3.77
CA PHE A 78 -6.46 -4.77 2.42
C PHE A 78 -7.81 -4.85 1.70
N GLY A 79 -8.84 -5.40 2.37
CA GLY A 79 -10.19 -5.46 1.82
C GLY A 79 -10.78 -4.08 1.54
N ILE A 80 -10.57 -3.11 2.44
CA ILE A 80 -11.02 -1.72 2.28
C ILE A 80 -10.36 -1.08 1.05
N VAL A 81 -9.06 -1.25 0.85
CA VAL A 81 -8.34 -0.68 -0.30
C VAL A 81 -8.85 -1.26 -1.62
N ILE A 82 -9.13 -2.57 -1.68
CA ILE A 82 -9.72 -3.20 -2.88
C ILE A 82 -11.13 -2.68 -3.16
N ALA A 83 -11.96 -2.53 -2.11
CA ALA A 83 -13.29 -1.97 -2.26
C ALA A 83 -13.23 -0.52 -2.77
N ALA A 84 -12.35 0.30 -2.22
CA ALA A 84 -12.13 1.68 -2.66
C ALA A 84 -11.62 1.75 -4.12
N LEU A 85 -10.72 0.85 -4.53
CA LEU A 85 -10.28 0.73 -5.92
C LEU A 85 -11.45 0.37 -6.85
N THR A 86 -12.30 -0.57 -6.43
CA THR A 86 -13.46 -0.99 -7.22
C THR A 86 -14.48 0.15 -7.36
N LEU A 87 -14.77 0.88 -6.28
CA LEU A 87 -15.66 2.04 -6.31
C LEU A 87 -15.10 3.19 -7.15
N THR A 88 -13.80 3.47 -7.07
CA THR A 88 -13.20 4.51 -7.92
C THR A 88 -13.23 4.13 -9.39
N LEU A 89 -13.02 2.86 -9.73
CA LEU A 89 -13.19 2.35 -11.10
C LEU A 89 -14.62 2.52 -11.63
N THR A 90 -15.64 2.24 -10.81
CA THR A 90 -17.05 2.40 -11.24
C THR A 90 -17.47 3.86 -11.37
N LEU A 91 -16.81 4.80 -10.67
CA LEU A 91 -17.05 6.23 -10.80
C LEU A 91 -16.54 6.81 -12.13
N PHE A 92 -15.61 6.15 -12.82
CA PHE A 92 -15.15 6.57 -14.14
C PHE A 92 -16.21 6.22 -15.20
N HIS A 93 -16.93 7.25 -15.68
CA HIS A 93 -17.99 7.10 -16.66
C HIS A 93 -17.44 6.78 -18.06
N GLN A 94 -18.21 6.05 -18.90
CA GLN A 94 -17.80 5.63 -20.25
C GLN A 94 -17.33 6.77 -21.16
N SER A 95 -17.76 8.01 -20.92
CA SER A 95 -17.35 9.19 -21.68
C SER A 95 -15.97 9.75 -21.30
N LEU A 96 -15.53 9.58 -20.05
CA LEU A 96 -14.24 10.07 -19.54
C LEU A 96 -13.12 9.04 -19.72
N LEU A 97 -13.49 7.75 -19.74
CA LEU A 97 -12.57 6.63 -19.91
C LEU A 97 -11.63 6.78 -21.13
N PRO A 98 -12.10 7.06 -22.36
CA PRO A 98 -11.22 7.18 -23.52
C PRO A 98 -10.27 8.38 -23.42
N LEU A 99 -10.69 9.48 -22.79
CA LEU A 99 -9.84 10.66 -22.59
C LEU A 99 -8.74 10.40 -21.55
N MET A 100 -9.10 9.76 -20.44
CA MET A 100 -8.17 9.37 -19.37
C MET A 100 -7.18 8.27 -19.79
N LEU A 101 -7.60 7.37 -20.68
CA LEU A 101 -6.72 6.36 -21.28
C LEU A 101 -5.72 6.99 -22.26
N LYS A 102 -6.17 7.98 -23.04
CA LYS A 102 -5.31 8.70 -23.99
C LYS A 102 -4.20 9.49 -23.29
N GLU A 103 -4.52 10.13 -22.17
CA GLU A 103 -3.57 10.93 -21.38
C GLU A 103 -2.82 10.11 -20.31
N LYS A 104 -2.98 8.77 -20.27
CA LYS A 104 -2.41 7.87 -19.24
C LYS A 104 -2.76 8.23 -17.78
N VAL A 105 -3.72 9.13 -17.57
CA VAL A 105 -4.19 9.58 -16.24
C VAL A 105 -4.79 8.43 -15.45
N LEU A 106 -5.49 7.52 -16.13
CA LEU A 106 -6.07 6.34 -15.48
C LEU A 106 -4.98 5.44 -14.87
N GLN A 107 -3.89 5.23 -15.60
CA GLN A 107 -2.74 4.44 -15.14
C GLN A 107 -2.04 5.10 -13.95
N MET A 108 -1.86 6.42 -14.02
CA MET A 108 -1.26 7.22 -12.96
C MET A 108 -2.11 7.23 -11.67
N PHE A 109 -3.43 7.10 -11.78
CA PHE A 109 -4.34 7.02 -10.65
C PHE A 109 -4.47 5.61 -10.06
N LEU A 110 -4.49 4.56 -10.89
CA LEU A 110 -4.60 3.17 -10.44
C LEU A 110 -3.33 2.67 -9.77
N LEU A 111 -2.15 3.11 -10.22
CA LEU A 111 -0.88 2.60 -9.73
C LEU A 111 -0.68 2.81 -8.21
N PRO A 112 -0.99 4.00 -7.63
CA PRO A 112 -0.92 4.19 -6.18
C PRO A 112 -1.79 3.21 -5.39
N PHE A 113 -3.02 2.96 -5.85
CA PHE A 113 -3.90 1.99 -5.21
C PHE A 113 -3.34 0.57 -5.29
N TRP A 114 -2.82 0.20 -6.46
CA TRP A 114 -2.24 -1.12 -6.67
C TRP A 114 -1.00 -1.33 -5.78
N PHE A 115 -0.17 -0.29 -5.63
CA PHE A 115 0.96 -0.32 -4.71
C PHE A 115 0.52 -0.49 -3.25
N ALA A 116 -0.55 0.18 -2.81
CA ALA A 116 -1.12 -0.02 -1.48
C ALA A 116 -1.60 -1.47 -1.28
N VAL A 117 -2.29 -2.06 -2.26
CA VAL A 117 -2.74 -3.46 -2.22
C VAL A 117 -1.54 -4.41 -2.05
N VAL A 118 -0.47 -4.20 -2.81
CA VAL A 118 0.75 -5.01 -2.70
C VAL A 118 1.40 -4.88 -1.33
N LEU A 119 1.51 -3.67 -0.78
CA LEU A 119 2.07 -3.45 0.56
C LEU A 119 1.30 -4.20 1.64
N TRP A 120 -0.03 -4.10 1.63
CA TRP A 120 -0.86 -4.82 2.59
C TRP A 120 -0.78 -6.34 2.41
N ALA A 121 -0.70 -6.83 1.17
CA ALA A 121 -0.46 -8.26 0.91
C ALA A 121 0.90 -8.73 1.47
N ILE A 122 1.95 -7.93 1.30
CA ILE A 122 3.28 -8.23 1.87
C ILE A 122 3.22 -8.30 3.39
N SER A 123 2.56 -7.35 4.05
CA SER A 123 2.38 -7.33 5.51
C SER A 123 1.63 -8.57 6.02
N ILE A 124 0.56 -9.00 5.33
CA ILE A 124 -0.15 -10.25 5.65
C ILE A 124 0.80 -11.46 5.56
N VAL A 125 1.60 -11.54 4.50
CA VAL A 125 2.55 -12.65 4.29
C VAL A 125 3.62 -12.66 5.39
N ILE A 126 4.17 -11.50 5.77
CA ILE A 126 5.16 -11.41 6.84
C ILE A 126 4.56 -11.79 8.19
N CYS A 127 3.33 -11.36 8.50
CA CYS A 127 2.61 -11.81 9.69
C CYS A 127 2.48 -13.33 9.75
N ILE A 128 2.18 -14.00 8.63
CA ILE A 128 2.14 -15.47 8.54
C ILE A 128 3.53 -16.06 8.82
N PHE A 129 4.60 -15.48 8.27
CA PHE A 129 5.97 -15.93 8.57
C PHE A 129 6.34 -15.75 10.04
N ILE A 130 5.92 -14.66 10.68
CA ILE A 130 6.13 -14.45 12.12
C ILE A 130 5.49 -15.60 12.92
N TYR A 131 4.27 -16.01 12.59
CA TYR A 131 3.63 -17.18 13.22
C TYR A 131 4.45 -18.46 13.04
N VAL A 132 4.96 -18.70 11.83
CA VAL A 132 5.83 -19.86 11.56
C VAL A 132 7.12 -19.79 12.39
N PHE A 133 7.75 -18.63 12.48
CA PHE A 133 8.98 -18.45 13.26
C PHE A 133 8.78 -18.58 14.77
N ILE A 134 7.62 -18.17 15.29
CA ILE A 134 7.23 -18.42 16.68
C ILE A 134 7.15 -19.93 16.95
N ILE A 135 6.51 -20.70 16.06
CA ILE A 135 6.34 -22.15 16.22
C ILE A 135 7.69 -22.87 16.14
N LEU A 136 8.58 -22.44 15.24
CA LEU A 136 9.90 -23.04 15.03
C LEU A 136 10.98 -22.52 16.00
N GLN A 137 10.66 -21.54 16.87
CA GLN A 137 11.57 -20.93 17.83
C GLN A 137 12.85 -20.33 17.20
N PHE A 138 12.71 -19.70 16.03
CA PHE A 138 13.82 -19.00 15.37
C PHE A 138 13.95 -17.55 15.85
N ASP A 139 14.54 -17.36 17.03
CA ASP A 139 14.59 -16.06 17.74
C ASP A 139 15.18 -14.90 16.92
N LEU A 140 16.30 -15.11 16.21
CA LEU A 140 16.94 -14.06 15.39
C LEU A 140 16.07 -13.66 14.19
N LEU A 141 15.46 -14.65 13.52
CA LEU A 141 14.57 -14.40 12.39
C LEU A 141 13.26 -13.77 12.84
N LEU A 142 12.74 -14.17 14.01
CA LEU A 142 11.57 -13.59 14.64
C LEU A 142 11.77 -12.10 14.91
N LEU A 143 12.91 -11.75 15.50
CA LEU A 143 13.27 -10.36 15.80
C LEU A 143 13.34 -9.50 14.53
N SER A 144 14.09 -9.95 13.53
CA SER A 144 14.21 -9.22 12.27
C SER A 144 12.86 -9.09 11.56
N SER A 145 12.06 -10.15 11.56
CA SER A 145 10.75 -10.15 10.87
C SER A 145 9.72 -9.29 11.57
N PHE A 146 9.75 -9.24 12.90
CA PHE A 146 8.85 -8.40 13.69
C PHE A 146 9.08 -6.90 13.42
N PHE A 147 10.33 -6.44 13.44
CA PHE A 147 10.63 -5.03 13.13
C PHE A 147 10.36 -4.69 11.66
N LEU A 148 10.65 -5.62 10.75
CA LEU A 148 10.30 -5.47 9.34
C LEU A 148 8.78 -5.32 9.15
N GLU A 149 7.99 -6.14 9.85
CA GLU A 149 6.53 -6.06 9.81
C GLU A 149 6.02 -4.74 10.34
N VAL A 150 6.47 -4.30 11.52
CA VAL A 150 6.07 -3.01 12.09
C VAL A 150 6.41 -1.86 11.14
N PHE A 151 7.57 -1.89 10.50
CA PHE A 151 7.94 -0.90 9.49
C PHE A 151 7.02 -0.91 8.28
N ILE A 152 6.77 -2.08 7.68
CA ILE A 152 5.91 -2.21 6.50
C ILE A 152 4.48 -1.83 6.83
N PHE A 153 3.96 -2.26 7.97
CA PHE A 153 2.62 -1.93 8.45
C PHE A 153 2.44 -0.41 8.60
N LEU A 154 3.39 0.27 9.26
CA LEU A 154 3.35 1.73 9.41
C LEU A 154 3.49 2.45 8.07
N PHE A 155 4.40 1.97 7.22
CA PHE A 155 4.59 2.53 5.88
C PHE A 155 3.31 2.41 5.05
N ALA A 156 2.70 1.22 5.00
CA ALA A 156 1.45 0.96 4.32
C ALA A 156 0.31 1.82 4.87
N THR A 157 0.24 1.99 6.20
CA THR A 157 -0.75 2.84 6.85
C THR A 157 -0.62 4.30 6.40
N PHE A 158 0.56 4.91 6.55
CA PHE A 158 0.77 6.30 6.13
C PHE A 158 0.61 6.49 4.63
N TYR A 159 1.03 5.52 3.83
CA TYR A 159 0.82 5.54 2.39
C TYR A 159 -0.68 5.57 2.05
N THR A 160 -1.47 4.71 2.69
CA THR A 160 -2.93 4.63 2.47
C THR A 160 -3.65 5.90 2.94
N VAL A 161 -3.19 6.54 4.02
CA VAL A 161 -3.69 7.86 4.45
C VAL A 161 -3.39 8.93 3.40
N GLY A 162 -2.15 8.98 2.88
CA GLY A 162 -1.79 9.90 1.80
C GLY A 162 -2.61 9.69 0.53
N LEU A 163 -2.89 8.43 0.21
CA LEU A 163 -3.72 8.04 -0.93
C LEU A 163 -5.17 8.51 -0.79
N THR A 164 -5.75 8.44 0.41
CA THR A 164 -7.08 9.01 0.71
C THR A 164 -7.14 10.51 0.38
N GLY A 165 -6.07 11.25 0.68
CA GLY A 165 -5.94 12.66 0.32
C GLY A 165 -5.98 12.92 -1.19
N LEU A 166 -5.36 12.05 -2.00
CA LEU A 166 -5.41 12.13 -3.46
C LEU A 166 -6.83 11.88 -3.98
N VAL A 167 -7.53 10.88 -3.43
CA VAL A 167 -8.90 10.54 -3.81
C VAL A 167 -9.86 11.70 -3.52
N ILE A 168 -9.74 12.34 -2.35
CA ILE A 168 -10.56 13.51 -1.98
C ILE A 168 -10.34 14.67 -2.96
N ARG A 169 -9.07 14.95 -3.31
CA ARG A 169 -8.76 16.01 -4.29
C ARG A 169 -9.38 15.71 -5.66
N LEU A 170 -9.32 14.47 -6.11
CA LEU A 170 -9.91 14.07 -7.39
C LEU A 170 -11.45 14.14 -7.35
N ALA A 171 -12.07 13.74 -6.24
CA ALA A 171 -13.51 13.87 -6.06
C ALA A 171 -13.97 15.34 -6.09
N LEU A 172 -13.22 16.25 -5.45
CA LEU A 172 -13.48 17.69 -5.49
C LEU A 172 -13.29 18.26 -6.91
N GLN A 173 -12.22 17.90 -7.61
CA GLN A 173 -11.99 18.33 -9.00
C GLN A 173 -13.12 17.86 -9.92
N ARG A 174 -13.60 16.63 -9.75
CA ARG A 174 -14.75 16.13 -10.51
C ARG A 174 -16.01 16.95 -10.25
N ALA A 175 -16.30 17.27 -8.98
CA ALA A 175 -17.46 18.07 -8.61
C ALA A 175 -17.43 19.47 -9.27
N GLN A 176 -16.24 20.05 -9.41
CA GLN A 176 -16.06 21.36 -10.06
C GLN A 176 -16.22 21.33 -11.60
N ILE A 177 -16.03 20.17 -12.25
CA ILE A 177 -16.19 20.02 -13.71
C ILE A 177 -17.67 19.79 -14.10
N SER A 178 -18.53 19.40 -13.14
CA SER A 178 -19.96 19.20 -13.39
C SER A 178 -20.81 20.47 -13.26
N GLU A 179 -20.20 21.62 -12.99
CA GLU A 179 -20.78 22.97 -13.16
C GLU A 179 -20.26 23.61 -14.44
#